data_AF-A0AAE6WV01-F1
#
_entry.id   AF-A0AAE6WV01-F1
#
_cell.length_a   1.000
_cell.length_b   1.000
_cell.length_c   1.000
_cell.angle_alpha   90.00
_cell.angle_beta   90.00
_cell.angle_gamma   90.00
#
_symmetry.space_group_name_H-M   'P 1'
#
loop_
_entity.id
_entity.type
_entity.pdbx_description
1 polymer ?
#
loop_
_entity_poly.entity_id
_entity_poly.type
_entity_poly.pdbx_seq_one_letter_code
_entity_poly.pdbx_strand_id
1 'polypeptide(L)' 'MNNSKLPINQIISRINDAAANDETIVLSAQEVKILAEEIGDLYYVPVLTNEQIVQLCKEGKLGQKMIDKKD' A
#
# COMPACT_ATOMS: atom_id res chain seq x y z
N MET A 1 3.97 -17.14 13.99
CA MET A 1 4.82 -17.01 12.79
C MET A 1 5.50 -15.66 12.83
N ASN A 2 6.80 -15.57 12.52
CA ASN A 2 7.53 -14.31 12.53
C ASN A 2 7.32 -13.60 11.18
N ASN A 3 6.38 -12.65 11.14
CA ASN A 3 6.01 -11.91 9.93
C ASN A 3 7.11 -10.94 9.47
N SER A 4 8.08 -10.60 10.32
CA SER A 4 9.19 -9.69 9.99
C SER A 4 10.16 -10.28 8.96
N LYS A 5 10.09 -11.59 8.69
CA LYS A 5 10.90 -12.26 7.66
C LYS A 5 10.27 -12.25 6.27
N LEU A 6 9.05 -11.72 6.12
CA LEU A 6 8.43 -11.61 4.81
C LEU A 6 9.19 -10.56 3.97
N PRO A 7 9.49 -10.84 2.69
CA PRO A 7 10.23 -9.93 1.83
C PRO A 7 9.65 -8.51 1.80
N ILE A 8 8.33 -8.38 1.71
CA ILE A 8 7.64 -7.08 1.72
C ILE A 8 7.92 -6.28 2.99
N ASN A 9 7.89 -6.92 4.17
CA ASN A 9 8.12 -6.24 5.44
C ASN A 9 9.57 -5.77 5.59
N GLN A 10 10.53 -6.48 4.98
CA GLN A 10 11.93 -6.06 4.95
C GLN A 10 12.14 -4.86 4.02
N ILE A 11 11.46 -4.85 2.87
CA ILE A 11 11.49 -3.71 1.93
C ILE A 11 10.88 -2.47 2.59
N ILE A 12 9.72 -2.61 3.24
CA ILE A 12 9.07 -1.50 3.96
C ILE A 12 9.93 -0.99 5.11
N SER A 13 10.58 -1.87 5.89
CA SER A 13 11.50 -1.44 6.95
C SER A 13 12.64 -0.60 6.38
N ARG A 14 13.25 -1.04 5.27
CA ARG A 14 14.34 -0.28 4.63
C ARG A 14 13.88 1.07 4.09
N ILE A 15 12.67 1.15 3.54
CA ILE A 15 12.08 2.43 3.11
C ILE A 15 11.89 3.37 4.32
N ASN A 16 11.35 2.85 5.43
CA ASN A 16 11.15 3.64 6.65
C ASN A 16 12.47 4.13 7.25
N ASP A 17 13.49 3.26 7.28
CA ASP A 17 14.81 3.61 7.79
C ASP A 17 15.47 4.68 6.90
N ALA A 18 15.41 4.52 5.57
CA ALA A 18 15.93 5.53 4.64
C ALA A 18 15.19 6.88 4.77
N ALA A 19 13.85 6.85 4.90
CA ALA A 19 13.05 8.05 5.09
C ALA A 19 13.35 8.76 6.42
N ALA A 20 13.60 8.02 7.49
CA ALA A 20 13.96 8.59 8.80
C ALA A 20 15.35 9.26 8.81
N ASN A 21 16.23 8.87 7.89
CA ASN A 21 17.59 9.39 7.76
C ASN A 21 17.75 10.36 6.57
N ASP A 22 16.67 10.72 5.86
CA ASP A 22 16.67 11.53 4.64
C ASP A 22 17.60 10.97 3.53
N GLU A 23 17.70 9.63 3.44
CA GLU A 23 18.56 8.94 2.50
C GLU A 23 17.82 8.47 1.23
N THR A 24 18.51 8.51 0.09
CA THR A 24 18.00 7.92 -1.15
C THR A 24 18.19 6.41 -1.13
N ILE A 25 17.15 5.66 -1.49
CA ILE A 25 17.20 4.20 -1.63
C ILE A 25 17.10 3.79 -3.10
N VAL A 26 17.94 2.86 -3.52
CA VAL A 26 17.82 2.16 -4.81
C VAL A 26 17.26 0.77 -4.53
N LEU A 27 16.11 0.46 -5.12
CA LEU A 27 15.47 -0.84 -5.05
C LEU A 27 15.86 -1.69 -6.26
N SER A 28 16.08 -2.98 -6.05
CA SER A 28 16.31 -3.94 -7.12
C SER A 28 15.03 -4.23 -7.91
N ALA A 29 15.17 -4.74 -9.13
CA ALA A 29 14.02 -5.08 -9.97
C ALA A 29 13.06 -6.09 -9.31
N GLN A 30 13.57 -7.00 -8.48
CA GLN A 30 12.74 -7.96 -7.74
C GLN A 30 11.94 -7.28 -6.62
N GLU A 31 12.56 -6.39 -5.85
CA GLU A 31 11.89 -5.65 -4.78
C GLU A 31 10.79 -4.74 -5.33
N VAL A 32 11.05 -4.08 -6.48
CA VAL A 32 10.06 -3.27 -7.18
C VAL A 32 8.87 -4.13 -7.61
N LYS A 33 9.11 -5.35 -8.11
CA LYS A 33 8.03 -6.25 -8.52
C LYS A 33 7.17 -6.70 -7.35
N ILE A 34 7.80 -7.05 -6.22
CA ILE A 34 7.08 -7.44 -4.99
C ILE A 34 6.23 -6.28 -4.47
N LEU A 35 6.76 -5.04 -4.48
CA LEU A 35 5.96 -3.86 -4.12
C LEU A 35 4.80 -3.64 -5.09
N ALA A 36 5.02 -3.78 -6.39
CA ALA A 36 3.95 -3.60 -7.38
C ALA A 36 2.83 -4.64 -7.22
N GLU A 37 3.15 -5.90 -6.92
CA GLU A 37 2.16 -6.96 -6.67
C GLU A 37 1.34 -6.70 -5.40
N GLU A 38 1.96 -6.16 -4.35
CA GLU A 38 1.31 -5.98 -3.05
C GLU A 38 0.57 -4.64 -2.91
N ILE A 39 1.14 -3.55 -3.45
CA ILE A 39 0.61 -2.19 -3.27
C ILE A 39 0.42 -1.40 -4.58
N GLY A 40 0.82 -1.94 -5.74
CA GLY A 40 0.80 -1.21 -7.01
C GLY A 40 -0.61 -0.83 -7.48
N ASP A 41 -1.61 -1.62 -7.13
CA ASP A 41 -3.02 -1.36 -7.45
C ASP A 41 -3.74 -0.51 -6.40
N LEU A 42 -3.05 -0.13 -5.31
CA LEU A 42 -3.63 0.64 -4.22
C LEU A 42 -3.52 2.15 -4.48
N TYR A 43 -4.65 2.84 -4.36
CA TYR A 43 -4.70 4.30 -4.41
C TYR A 43 -5.04 4.85 -3.02
N TYR A 44 -4.19 5.73 -2.52
CA TYR A 44 -4.47 6.43 -1.26
C TYR A 44 -5.39 7.62 -1.53
N VAL A 45 -6.62 7.58 -1.03
CA VAL A 45 -7.59 8.67 -1.13
C VAL A 45 -7.65 9.40 0.20
N PRO A 46 -7.01 10.58 0.34
CA PRO A 46 -7.04 11.33 1.58
C PRO A 46 -8.45 11.89 1.81
N VAL A 47 -9.01 11.59 2.98
CA VAL A 47 -10.28 12.15 3.46
C VAL A 47 -10.03 12.91 4.75
N LEU A 48 -10.56 14.13 4.82
CA LEU A 48 -10.44 15.04 5.94
C LEU A 48 -11.62 14.93 6.91
N THR A 49 -12.82 14.62 6.40
CA THR A 49 -14.05 14.59 7.20
C THR A 49 -14.90 13.35 6.96
N ASN A 50 -15.75 13.01 7.94
CA ASN A 50 -16.68 11.89 7.84
C ASN A 50 -17.70 12.09 6.71
N GLU A 51 -18.09 13.32 6.38
CA GLU A 51 -19.00 13.60 5.27
C GLU A 51 -18.39 13.17 3.93
N GLN A 52 -17.07 13.33 3.75
CA GLN A 52 -16.39 12.89 2.53
C GLN A 52 -16.40 11.37 2.40
N ILE A 53 -16.28 10.63 3.50
CA ILE A 53 -16.40 9.17 3.51
C ILE A 53 -17.82 8.75 3.09
N VAL A 54 -18.85 9.38 3.67
CA VAL A 54 -20.25 9.11 3.32
C VAL A 54 -20.51 9.39 1.83
N GLN A 55 -19.93 10.46 1.29
CA GLN A 55 -20.05 10.80 -0.12
C GLN A 55 -19.38 9.75 -1.03
N LEU A 56 -18.19 9.29 -0.69
CA LEU A 56 -17.49 8.24 -1.43
C LEU A 56 -18.24 6.90 -1.40
N CYS A 57 -18.93 6.58 -0.31
CA CYS A 57 -19.83 5.42 -0.25
C CYS A 57 -21.04 5.59 -1.17
N LYS A 58 -21.64 6.79 -1.23
CA LYS A 58 -22.76 7.09 -2.15
C LYS A 58 -22.35 7.03 -3.62
N GLU A 59 -21.14 7.48 -3.94
CA GLU A 59 -20.56 7.42 -5.29
C GLU A 59 -20.11 6.01 -5.69
N GLY A 60 -20.24 5.03 -4.79
CA GLY A 60 -19.79 3.67 -5.02
C GLY A 60 -18.27 3.53 -5.11
N LYS A 61 -17.49 4.52 -4.69
CA LYS A 61 -16.02 4.46 -4.69
C LYS A 61 -15.45 3.75 -3.45
N LEU A 62 -16.23 3.67 -2.38
CA LEU A 62 -15.90 2.96 -1.13
C LEU A 62 -16.92 1.85 -0.86
N GLY A 63 -16.46 0.76 -0.23
CA GLY A 63 -17.30 -0.39 0.15
C GLY A 63 -17.59 -1.39 -0.99
N GLN A 64 -17.06 -1.17 -2.19
CA GLN A 64 -17.11 -2.14 -3.28
C GLN A 64 -16.10 -3.28 -3.05
N LYS A 65 -16.37 -4.44 -3.66
CA LYS A 65 -15.42 -5.56 -3.64
C LYS A 65 -14.12 -5.13 -4.29
N MET A 66 -13.01 -5.28 -3.57
CA MET A 66 -11.68 -4.96 -4.10
C MET A 66 -11.24 -5.93 -5.21
N ILE A 67 -11.84 -7.13 -5.29
CA ILE A 67 -11.52 -8.15 -6.29
C ILE A 67 -12.82 -8.82 -6.74
N ASP A 68 -13.07 -8.85 -8.06
CA ASP A 68 -14.24 -9.51 -8.65
C ASP A 68 -14.08 -11.03 -8.75
N LYS A 69 -12.84 -11.54 -8.77
CA LYS A 69 -12.55 -12.97 -8.87
C LYS A 69 -12.33 -13.61 -7.51
N LYS A 70 -13.09 -14.67 -7.25
CA LYS A 70 -12.68 -15.76 -6.36
C LYS A 70 -11.62 -16.58 -7.09
N ASP A 71 -10.40 -16.60 -6.58
CA ASP A 71 -9.55 -17.80 -6.68
C ASP A 71 -9.90 -18.75 -5.53
#